data_AF-W2BZ97-F1
#
_entry.id   AF-W2BZ97-F1
#
_cell.length_a   1.000
_cell.length_b   1.000
_cell.length_c   1.000
_cell.angle_alpha   90.00
_cell.angle_beta   90.00
_cell.angle_gamma   90.00
#
_symmetry.space_group_name_H-M   'P 1'
#
loop_
_entity.id
_entity.type
_entity.pdbx_description
1 polymer ?
#
loop_
_entity_poly.entity_id
_entity_poly.type
_entity_poly.pdbx_seq_one_letter_code
_entity_poly.pdbx_strand_id
1 'polypeptide(L)'
;MAKCETIAICNQKGGVGKTTTALNLGVGLARAGKKVLLIDSDPQGDLTQSLGWNGDDLEKSLGRLMYLVTKDCKPIVEDTILHHEEGVDLIPSNLDLSS
;
A
#
# COMPACT_ATOMS: atom_id res chain seq x y z
N MET A 1 1.82 0.23 -23.66
CA MET A 1 1.30 0.06 -22.29
C MET A 1 0.37 1.22 -21.98
N ALA A 2 -0.78 0.99 -21.35
CA ALA A 2 -1.59 2.09 -20.83
C ALA A 2 -0.80 2.80 -19.72
N LYS A 3 -0.83 4.13 -19.70
CA LYS A 3 -0.14 4.94 -18.69
C LYS A 3 -0.87 4.78 -17.35
N CYS A 4 -0.15 4.37 -16.30
CA CYS A 4 -0.62 4.43 -14.92
C CYS A 4 -0.42 5.85 -14.39
N GLU A 5 -1.40 6.40 -13.67
CA GLU A 5 -1.28 7.69 -12.99
C GLU A 5 -0.94 7.43 -11.51
N THR A 6 0.16 8.00 -11.03
CA THR A 6 0.63 7.82 -9.64
C THR A 6 0.27 9.04 -8.81
N ILE A 7 -0.49 8.83 -7.74
CA ILE A 7 -0.97 9.89 -6.84
C ILE A 7 -0.38 9.67 -5.45
N ALA A 8 0.39 10.64 -4.95
CA ALA A 8 0.94 10.61 -3.60
C ALA A 8 0.13 11.51 -2.66
N ILE A 9 -0.37 10.95 -1.56
CA ILE A 9 -1.09 11.69 -0.51
C ILE A 9 -0.13 11.99 0.63
N CYS A 10 0.47 13.18 0.60
CA CYS A 10 1.55 13.56 1.52
C CYS A 10 1.23 14.82 2.30
N ASN A 11 1.51 14.79 3.61
CA ASN A 11 1.47 15.95 4.51
C ASN A 11 2.25 15.62 5.79
N GLN A 12 3.17 16.51 6.18
CA GLN A 12 4.01 16.37 7.38
C GLN A 12 3.22 16.36 8.69
N LYS A 13 2.02 16.95 8.72
CA LYS A 13 1.17 16.96 9.91
C LYS A 13 0.45 15.61 10.07
N GLY A 14 0.50 15.06 11.28
CA GLY A 14 -0.29 13.89 11.68
C GLY A 14 -1.80 14.20 11.79
N GLY A 15 -2.65 13.20 11.61
CA GLY A 15 -4.10 13.33 11.83
C GLY A 15 -4.86 14.23 10.84
N VAL A 16 -4.28 14.52 9.66
CA VAL A 16 -4.92 15.34 8.61
C VAL A 16 -5.71 14.52 7.58
N GLY A 17 -5.93 13.23 7.83
CA GLY A 17 -6.74 12.36 6.97
C GLY A 17 -6.02 11.73 5.77
N LYS A 18 -4.67 11.69 5.74
CA LYS A 18 -3.91 11.10 4.61
C LYS A 18 -4.35 9.67 4.27
N THR A 19 -4.33 8.78 5.26
CA THR A 19 -4.74 7.38 5.14
C THR A 19 -6.20 7.27 4.71
N THR A 20 -7.08 8.04 5.36
CA THR A 20 -8.51 8.09 5.04
C THR A 20 -8.74 8.53 3.59
N THR A 21 -8.02 9.54 3.12
CA THR A 21 -8.08 10.02 1.74
C THR A 21 -7.56 8.97 0.78
N ALA A 22 -6.41 8.34 1.05
CA ALA A 22 -5.84 7.30 0.19
C ALA A 22 -6.80 6.12 0.03
N LEU A 23 -7.35 5.62 1.15
CA LEU A 23 -8.32 4.53 1.17
C LEU A 23 -9.58 4.86 0.36
N ASN A 24 -10.24 5.98 0.69
CA ASN A 24 -11.52 6.33 0.06
C ASN A 24 -11.37 6.73 -1.40
N LEU A 25 -10.26 7.40 -1.76
CA LEU A 25 -9.96 7.71 -3.16
C LEU A 25 -9.73 6.42 -3.95
N GLY A 26 -8.95 5.48 -3.40
CA GLY A 26 -8.67 4.20 -4.05
C GLY A 26 -9.93 3.38 -4.28
N VAL A 27 -10.71 3.15 -3.22
CA VAL A 27 -11.97 2.40 -3.30
C VAL A 27 -12.98 3.12 -4.22
N GLY A 28 -13.06 4.45 -4.14
CA GLY A 28 -13.91 5.25 -5.04
C GLY A 28 -13.54 5.09 -6.51
N LEU A 29 -12.25 5.08 -6.84
CA LEU A 29 -11.74 4.84 -8.20
C LEU A 29 -12.01 3.40 -8.66
N ALA A 30 -11.82 2.42 -7.78
CA ALA A 30 -12.13 1.01 -8.07
C ALA A 30 -13.62 0.82 -8.39
N ARG A 31 -14.51 1.42 -7.58
CA ARG A 31 -15.96 1.44 -7.82
C ARG A 31 -16.34 2.17 -9.12
N ALA A 32 -15.52 3.10 -9.59
CA ALA A 32 -15.66 3.74 -10.90
C ALA A 32 -15.07 2.92 -12.07
N GLY A 33 -14.71 1.66 -11.84
CA GLY A 33 -14.21 0.72 -12.85
C GLY A 33 -12.73 0.88 -13.19
N LYS A 34 -11.95 1.58 -12.35
CA LYS A 34 -10.50 1.69 -12.53
C LYS A 34 -9.78 0.53 -11.84
N LYS A 35 -8.63 0.12 -12.39
CA LYS A 35 -7.69 -0.75 -11.67
C LYS A 35 -6.86 0.13 -10.74
N VAL A 36 -6.81 -0.23 -9.46
CA VAL A 36 -6.20 0.59 -8.41
C VAL A 36 -5.28 -0.27 -7.58
N LEU A 37 -4.02 0.16 -7.45
CA LEU A 37 -3.07 -0.36 -6.48
C LEU A 37 -2.84 0.70 -5.41
N LEU A 38 -3.20 0.39 -4.17
CA LEU A 38 -2.83 1.14 -2.99
C LEU A 38 -1.46 0.68 -2.52
N ILE A 39 -0.63 1.62 -2.08
CA ILE A 39 0.68 1.32 -1.49
C ILE A 39 0.70 1.99 -0.12
N ASP A 40 0.73 1.18 0.93
CA ASP A 40 0.94 1.67 2.29
C ASP A 40 2.43 1.94 2.48
N SER A 41 2.76 3.19 2.81
CA SER A 41 4.15 3.65 2.98
C SER A 41 4.36 4.28 4.35
N ASP A 42 3.50 3.97 5.31
CA ASP A 42 3.66 4.35 6.70
C ASP A 42 3.99 3.08 7.53
N PRO A 43 5.09 3.04 8.30
CA PRO A 43 5.40 1.89 9.15
C PRO A 43 4.30 1.54 10.16
N GLN A 44 3.39 2.47 10.49
CA GLN A 44 2.24 2.18 11.35
C GLN A 44 1.20 1.28 10.68
N GLY A 45 1.19 1.20 9.34
CA GLY A 45 0.31 0.30 8.62
C GLY A 45 -1.18 0.67 8.69
N ASP A 46 -1.52 1.93 8.98
CA ASP A 46 -2.92 2.36 9.16
C ASP A 46 -3.79 2.06 7.92
N LEU A 47 -3.23 2.16 6.71
CA LEU A 47 -3.97 1.85 5.48
C LEU A 47 -4.21 0.35 5.36
N THR A 48 -3.17 -0.43 5.65
CA THR A 48 -3.22 -1.91 5.70
C THR A 48 -4.29 -2.39 6.68
N GLN A 49 -4.29 -1.86 7.90
CA GLN A 49 -5.28 -2.17 8.94
C GLN A 49 -6.69 -1.73 8.57
N SER A 50 -6.83 -0.55 7.94
CA SER A 50 -8.15 -0.05 7.49
C SER A 50 -8.79 -0.93 6.41
N LEU A 51 -8.00 -1.75 5.72
CA LEU A 51 -8.45 -2.76 4.76
C LEU A 51 -8.56 -4.17 5.38
N GLY A 52 -8.49 -4.28 6.71
CA GLY A 52 -8.76 -5.52 7.43
C GLY A 52 -7.57 -6.47 7.57
N TRP A 53 -6.37 -6.08 7.13
CA TRP A 53 -5.16 -6.89 7.34
C TRP A 53 -4.33 -6.36 8.50
N ASN A 54 -3.81 -7.28 9.32
CA ASN A 54 -2.80 -6.94 10.31
C ASN A 54 -1.41 -7.01 9.66
N GLY A 55 -0.75 -5.87 9.46
CA GLY A 55 0.55 -5.78 8.82
C GLY A 55 1.66 -6.60 9.50
N ASP A 56 1.59 -6.73 10.82
CA ASP A 56 2.61 -7.46 11.60
C ASP A 56 2.52 -8.98 11.41
N ASP A 57 1.37 -9.50 10.99
CA ASP A 57 1.16 -10.93 10.69
C ASP A 57 1.52 -11.27 9.23
N LEU A 58 1.91 -10.28 8.42
CA LEU A 58 2.21 -10.45 6.99
C LEU A 58 3.72 -10.53 6.74
N GLU A 59 4.15 -11.61 6.07
CA GLU A 59 5.50 -11.70 5.49
C GLU A 59 5.70 -10.75 4.29
N LYS A 60 4.58 -10.27 3.72
CA LYS A 60 4.53 -9.37 2.58
C LYS A 60 4.43 -7.94 3.09
N SER A 61 5.39 -7.09 2.76
CA SER A 61 5.31 -5.65 3.05
C SER A 61 6.18 -4.83 2.10
N LEU A 62 5.88 -3.53 2.00
CA LEU A 62 6.72 -2.57 1.29
C LEU A 62 8.15 -2.56 1.86
N GLY A 63 8.28 -2.62 3.19
CA GLY A 63 9.58 -2.70 3.87
C GLY A 63 10.40 -3.91 3.40
N ARG A 64 9.77 -5.08 3.28
CA ARG A 64 10.41 -6.29 2.76
C ARG A 64 10.87 -6.13 1.31
N LEU A 65 10.03 -5.55 0.45
CA LEU A 65 10.39 -5.28 -0.95
C LEU A 65 11.60 -4.36 -1.04
N MET A 66 11.58 -3.25 -0.30
CA MET A 66 12.70 -2.30 -0.25
C MET A 66 13.97 -2.96 0.26
N TYR A 67 13.88 -3.76 1.33
CA TYR A 67 15.01 -4.52 1.86
C TYR A 67 15.63 -5.44 0.80
N LEU A 68 14.82 -6.23 0.08
CA LEU A 68 15.33 -7.12 -0.97
C LEU A 68 16.04 -6.35 -2.09
N VAL A 69 15.49 -5.22 -2.51
CA VAL A 69 16.14 -4.34 -3.51
C VAL A 69 17.49 -3.83 -3.00
N THR A 70 17.60 -3.41 -1.73
CA THR A 70 18.89 -2.97 -1.16
C THR A 70 19.93 -4.08 -1.03
N LYS A 71 19.51 -5.36 -1.11
CA LYS A 71 20.39 -6.54 -1.16
C LYS A 71 20.71 -6.98 -2.58
N ASP A 72 20.49 -6.13 -3.58
CA ASP A 72 20.63 -6.45 -5.01
C ASP A 72 19.81 -7.68 -5.46
N CYS A 73 18.79 -8.04 -4.67
CA CYS A 73 17.83 -9.07 -5.07
C CYS A 73 16.80 -8.44 -6.02
N LYS A 74 16.22 -9.26 -6.90
CA LYS A 74 15.12 -8.86 -7.78
C LYS A 74 13.83 -9.51 -7.25
N PRO A 75 13.14 -8.89 -6.27
CA PRO A 75 11.90 -9.44 -5.78
C PRO A 75 10.83 -9.42 -6.87
N ILE A 76 9.94 -10.42 -6.83
CA ILE A 76 8.72 -10.42 -7.63
C ILE A 76 7.71 -9.54 -6.89
N VAL A 77 7.41 -8.36 -7.43
CA VAL A 77 6.56 -7.37 -6.76
C VAL A 77 5.13 -7.89 -6.62
N GLU A 78 4.68 -8.63 -7.62
CA GLU A 78 3.36 -9.25 -7.69
C GLU A 78 3.10 -10.18 -6.51
N ASP A 79 4.13 -10.84 -5.98
CA ASP A 79 4.01 -11.74 -4.83
C ASP A 79 3.68 -10.98 -3.53
N THR A 80 3.88 -9.66 -3.49
CA THR A 80 3.58 -8.81 -2.33
C THR A 80 2.18 -8.21 -2.39
N ILE A 81 1.50 -8.32 -3.54
CA ILE A 81 0.17 -7.73 -3.72
C ILE A 81 -0.89 -8.56 -2.99
N LEU A 82 -1.74 -7.87 -2.23
CA LEU A 82 -2.95 -8.39 -1.62
C LEU A 82 -4.17 -7.88 -2.41
N HIS A 83 -5.17 -8.73 -2.56
CA HIS A 83 -6.41 -8.41 -3.28
C HIS A 83 -7.55 -8.20 -2.28
N HIS A 84 -8.21 -7.04 -2.32
CA HIS A 84 -9.32 -6.71 -1.43
C HIS A 84 -10.68 -6.88 -2.14
N GLU A 85 -11.72 -7.25 -1.40
CA GLU A 85 -13.09 -7.42 -1.92
C GLU A 85 -13.72 -6.13 -2.48
N GLU A 86 -13.23 -4.97 -2.04
CA GLU A 86 -13.62 -3.65 -2.56
C GLU A 86 -13.03 -3.32 -3.95
N GLY A 87 -12.31 -4.27 -4.57
CA GLY A 87 -11.77 -4.13 -5.92
C GLY A 87 -10.47 -3.35 -6.03
N VAL A 88 -9.81 -3.07 -4.90
CA VAL A 88 -8.46 -2.50 -4.83
C VAL A 88 -7.43 -3.59 -4.55
N ASP A 89 -6.25 -3.40 -5.11
CA ASP A 89 -5.04 -4.14 -4.74
C ASP A 89 -4.25 -3.34 -3.70
N LEU A 90 -3.46 -4.01 -2.87
CA LEU A 90 -2.65 -3.39 -1.82
C LEU A 90 -1.23 -3.95 -1.79
N ILE A 91 -0.22 -3.08 -1.75
CA ILE A 91 1.09 -3.38 -1.16
C ILE A 91 1.04 -2.90 0.30
N PRO A 92 1.02 -3.82 1.28
CA PRO A 92 0.85 -3.49 2.69
C PRO A 92 2.15 -2.94 3.31
N SER A 93 2.03 -2.41 4.52
CA SER A 93 3.16 -1.94 5.34
C SER A 93 3.10 -2.52 6.75
N ASN A 94 4.25 -2.53 7.41
CA ASN A 94 4.43 -2.92 8.81
C ASN A 94 5.66 -2.20 9.39
N LEU A 95 5.96 -2.44 10.66
CA LEU A 95 7.02 -1.75 11.39
C LEU A 95 8.42 -1.92 10.77
N ASP A 96 8.66 -3.00 10.01
CA ASP A 96 9.93 -3.23 9.31
C ASP A 96 10.30 -2.09 8.35
N LEU A 97 9.30 -1.35 7.84
CA LEU A 97 9.54 -0.20 6.97
C LEU A 97 10.28 0.96 7.68
N SER A 98 10.31 0.98 9.02
CA SER A 98 11.02 1.99 9.80
C SER A 98 12.52 1.73 9.99
N SER A 99 13.02 0.57 9.54
CA SER A 99 14.38 0.07 9.79
C SER A 99 15.34 0.29 8.62
#